data_AF-A0A956ZIH3-F1
#
_entry.id   AF-A0A956ZIH3-F1
#
_cell.length_a   1.000
_cell.length_b   1.000
_cell.length_c   1.000
_cell.angle_alpha   90.00
_cell.angle_beta   90.00
_cell.angle_gamma   90.00
#
_symmetry.space_group_name_H-M   'P 1'
#
loop_
_entity.id
_entity.type
_entity.pdbx_description
1 polymer ?
#
loop_
_entity_poly.entity_id
_entity_poly.type
_entity_poly.pdbx_seq_one_letter_code
_entity_poly.pdbx_strand_id
1 'polypeptide(L)'
;LLKAPKVVALNLSSTKIPTSELLVLNKYPAIRVLNLNKRGMNSSDVDILLKLKYLERLQIRDNPLITRQDLARVEKMPGMKLQEKDR
;
A
#
# COMPACT_ATOMS: atom_id res chain seq x y z
N LEU A 1 0.06 -31.11 -1.36
CA LEU A 1 0.97 -29.97 -1.05
C LEU A 1 0.31 -28.68 -1.54
N LEU A 2 -0.38 -27.97 -0.65
CA LEU A 2 -0.98 -26.68 -1.00
C LEU A 2 0.15 -25.71 -1.37
N LYS A 3 0.21 -25.28 -2.64
CA LYS A 3 1.13 -24.21 -3.08
C LYS A 3 0.82 -22.98 -2.22
N ALA A 4 1.74 -22.60 -1.34
CA ALA A 4 1.66 -21.29 -0.69
C ALA A 4 1.55 -20.24 -1.80
N PRO A 5 0.57 -19.32 -1.76
CA PRO A 5 0.49 -18.27 -2.76
C PRO A 5 1.82 -17.51 -2.76
N LYS A 6 2.43 -17.36 -3.94
CA LYS A 6 3.69 -16.62 -4.07
C LYS A 6 3.46 -15.20 -3.54
N VAL A 7 4.10 -14.88 -2.42
CA VAL A 7 4.09 -13.51 -1.88
C VAL A 7 4.88 -12.65 -2.83
N VAL A 8 4.23 -11.66 -3.43
CA VAL A 8 4.91 -10.60 -4.17
C VAL A 8 5.08 -9.43 -3.21
N ALA A 9 6.33 -9.20 -2.82
CA ALA A 9 6.74 -8.07 -1.99
C ALA A 9 7.40 -7.01 -2.87
N LEU A 10 6.95 -5.77 -2.76
CA LEU A 10 7.50 -4.63 -3.49
C LEU A 10 7.87 -3.52 -2.51
N ASN A 11 9.11 -3.04 -2.58
CA ASN A 11 9.58 -1.92 -1.79
C ASN A 11 9.83 -0.72 -2.71
N LEU A 12 9.04 0.34 -2.51
CA LEU A 12 9.17 1.63 -3.19
C LEU A 12 9.39 2.76 -2.17
N SER A 13 9.89 2.45 -0.98
CA SER A 13 10.15 3.49 0.02
C SER A 13 11.14 4.53 -0.51
N SER A 14 10.91 5.80 -0.17
CA SER A 14 11.79 6.92 -0.51
C SER A 14 12.00 7.13 -2.02
N THR A 15 11.15 6.56 -2.87
CA THR A 15 11.15 6.82 -4.31
C THR A 15 10.25 8.02 -4.64
N LYS A 16 10.70 8.91 -5.54
CA LYS A 16 9.89 10.02 -6.07
C LYS A 16 9.09 9.59 -7.31
N ILE A 17 8.13 8.68 -7.12
CA ILE A 17 7.21 8.27 -8.18
C ILE A 17 5.89 9.03 -7.98
N PRO A 18 5.39 9.79 -8.97
CA PRO A 18 4.14 10.54 -8.86
C PRO A 18 2.92 9.61 -8.78
N THR A 19 1.81 10.11 -8.23
CA THR A 19 0.55 9.36 -8.10
C THR A 19 0.05 8.77 -9.43
N SER A 20 0.22 9.51 -10.53
CA SER A 20 -0.15 9.06 -11.88
C SER A 20 0.56 7.76 -12.29
N GLU A 21 1.81 7.59 -11.88
CA GLU A 21 2.61 6.40 -12.19
C GLU A 21 2.35 5.26 -11.21
N LEU A 22 1.86 5.54 -9.99
CA LEU A 22 1.49 4.51 -9.01
C LEU A 22 0.34 3.61 -9.49
N LEU A 23 -0.46 4.08 -10.47
CA LEU A 23 -1.50 3.28 -11.13
C LEU A 23 -0.98 1.97 -11.75
N VAL A 24 0.32 1.90 -12.08
CA VAL A 24 0.96 0.69 -12.60
C VAL A 24 0.80 -0.51 -11.66
N LEU A 25 0.67 -0.28 -10.34
CA LEU A 25 0.48 -1.35 -9.35
C LEU A 25 -0.79 -2.17 -9.60
N ASN A 26 -1.81 -1.59 -10.25
CA ASN A 26 -3.04 -2.32 -10.61
C ASN A 26 -2.78 -3.45 -11.62
N LYS A 27 -1.65 -3.43 -12.35
CA LYS A 27 -1.23 -4.52 -13.25
C LYS A 27 -0.66 -5.72 -12.49
N TYR A 28 -0.41 -5.59 -11.19
CA TYR A 28 0.19 -6.63 -10.35
C TYR A 28 -0.77 -6.99 -9.19
N PRO A 29 -1.94 -7.60 -9.49
CA PRO A 29 -2.95 -7.89 -8.47
C PRO A 29 -2.46 -8.89 -7.41
N ALA A 30 -1.39 -9.63 -7.66
CA ALA A 30 -0.81 -10.59 -6.72
C ALA A 30 0.09 -9.96 -5.63
N ILE A 31 0.26 -8.62 -5.61
CA ILE A 31 1.02 -7.94 -4.54
C ILE A 31 0.36 -8.22 -3.18
N ARG A 32 1.16 -8.71 -2.24
CA ARG A 32 0.75 -8.99 -0.85
C ARG A 32 1.44 -8.09 0.16
N VAL A 33 2.66 -7.64 -0.15
CA VAL A 33 3.44 -6.76 0.73
C VAL A 33 3.91 -5.54 -0.06
N LEU A 34 3.59 -4.35 0.43
CA LEU A 34 3.97 -3.10 -0.22
C LEU A 34 4.52 -2.10 0.81
N ASN A 35 5.71 -1.58 0.52
CA ASN A 35 6.31 -0.51 1.30
C ASN A 35 6.35 0.79 0.48
N LEU A 36 5.67 1.81 0.99
CA LEU A 36 5.55 3.15 0.41
C LEU A 36 5.93 4.24 1.42
N ASN A 37 6.79 3.92 2.40
CA ASN A 37 7.24 4.92 3.37
C ASN A 37 7.96 6.08 2.66
N LYS A 38 7.82 7.31 3.18
CA LYS A 38 8.56 8.52 2.71
C LYS A 38 8.35 8.85 1.23
N ARG A 39 7.11 8.79 0.75
CA ARG A 39 6.79 9.09 -0.65
C ARG A 39 6.01 10.38 -0.85
N GLY A 40 5.49 10.98 0.22
CA GLY A 40 4.56 12.09 0.11
C GLY A 40 3.20 11.66 -0.45
N MET A 41 2.74 10.45 -0.10
CA MET A 41 1.44 9.94 -0.56
C MET A 41 0.28 10.83 -0.12
N ASN A 42 -0.75 10.92 -0.95
CA ASN A 42 -2.01 11.62 -0.71
C ASN A 42 -3.23 10.69 -0.83
N SER A 43 -4.45 11.22 -0.68
CA SER A 43 -5.70 10.43 -0.72
C SER A 43 -5.95 9.74 -2.07
N SER A 44 -5.47 10.30 -3.19
CA SER A 44 -5.57 9.65 -4.50
C SER A 44 -4.67 8.41 -4.61
N ASP A 45 -3.50 8.40 -3.95
CA ASP A 45 -2.70 7.18 -3.84
C ASP A 45 -3.45 6.09 -3.08
N VAL A 46 -4.21 6.45 -2.04
CA VAL A 46 -5.03 5.51 -1.27
C VAL A 46 -6.14 4.90 -2.11
N ASP A 47 -6.80 5.70 -2.97
CA ASP A 47 -7.80 5.19 -3.93
C ASP A 47 -7.24 4.10 -4.85
N ILE A 48 -5.95 4.19 -5.19
CA ILE A 48 -5.23 3.18 -5.97
C ILE A 48 -5.00 1.93 -5.11
N LEU A 49 -4.51 2.10 -3.88
CA LEU A 49 -4.21 0.98 -2.98
C LEU A 49 -5.43 0.14 -2.62
N LEU A 50 -6.61 0.76 -2.51
CA LEU A 50 -7.88 0.05 -2.25
C LEU A 50 -8.25 -0.95 -3.37
N LYS A 51 -7.64 -0.84 -4.55
CA LYS A 51 -7.84 -1.79 -5.67
C LYS A 51 -6.97 -3.04 -5.55
N LEU A 52 -5.95 -3.04 -4.70
CA LEU A 52 -5.06 -4.18 -4.46
C LEU A 52 -5.71 -5.17 -3.47
N LYS A 53 -6.70 -5.93 -3.96
CA LYS A 53 -7.57 -6.80 -3.15
C LYS A 53 -6.88 -7.90 -2.35
N TYR A 54 -5.63 -8.22 -2.69
CA TYR A 54 -4.83 -9.26 -2.02
C TYR A 54 -3.68 -8.68 -1.19
N LEU A 55 -3.62 -7.36 -1.03
CA LEU A 55 -2.61 -6.72 -0.21
C LEU A 55 -2.86 -7.09 1.26
N GLU A 56 -1.84 -7.62 1.92
CA GLU A 56 -1.90 -8.12 3.30
C GLU A 56 -1.09 -7.24 4.25
N ARG A 57 -0.04 -6.58 3.75
CA ARG A 57 0.81 -5.69 4.53
C ARG A 57 1.13 -4.43 3.75
N LEU A 58 0.84 -3.29 4.37
CA LEU A 58 1.13 -1.97 3.83
C LEU A 58 1.93 -1.16 4.84
N GLN A 59 3.05 -0.61 4.40
CA GLN A 59 3.84 0.35 5.19
C GLN A 59 3.78 1.72 4.52
N ILE A 60 3.33 2.74 5.25
CA ILE A 60 3.12 4.12 4.74
C ILE A 60 3.65 5.20 5.70
N ARG A 61 4.66 4.88 6.50
CA ARG A 61 5.30 5.85 7.42
C ARG A 61 5.77 7.09 6.66
N ASP A 62 5.76 8.23 7.33
CA ASP A 62 6.27 9.51 6.81
C ASP A 62 5.60 9.95 5.49
N ASN A 63 4.28 9.80 5.41
CA ASN A 63 3.46 10.37 4.33
C ASN A 63 2.48 11.41 4.92
N PRO A 64 2.92 12.68 5.07
CA PRO A 64 2.18 13.69 5.85
C PRO A 64 0.86 14.14 5.23
N LEU A 65 0.60 13.84 3.95
CA LEU A 65 -0.65 14.19 3.27
C LEU A 65 -1.73 13.12 3.43
N ILE A 66 -1.41 11.98 4.06
CA ILE A 66 -2.39 10.95 4.40
C ILE A 66 -3.20 11.38 5.63
N THR A 67 -4.51 11.41 5.48
CA THR A 67 -5.42 11.82 6.56
C THR A 67 -5.86 10.63 7.42
N ARG A 68 -6.46 10.92 8.58
CA ARG A 68 -7.11 9.87 9.40
C ARG A 68 -8.24 9.15 8.65
N GLN A 69 -8.96 9.85 7.78
CA GLN A 69 -10.02 9.26 6.97
C GLN A 69 -9.43 8.24 5.98
N ASP A 70 -8.29 8.57 5.37
CA ASP A 70 -7.58 7.66 4.48
C ASP A 70 -7.11 6.39 5.21
N LEU A 71 -6.52 6.54 6.40
CA LEU A 71 -6.13 5.39 7.24
C LEU A 71 -7.33 4.50 7.55
N ALA A 72 -8.46 5.09 7.95
CA ALA A 72 -9.69 4.34 8.25
C ALA A 72 -10.25 3.59 7.03
N ARG A 73 -9.98 4.05 5.81
CA ARG A 73 -10.36 3.34 4.56
C ARG A 73 -9.45 2.14 4.33
N VAL A 74 -8.15 2.30 4.54
CA VAL A 74 -7.16 1.21 4.43
C VAL A 74 -7.38 0.12 5.48
N GLU A 75 -7.68 0.50 6.72
CA GLU A 75 -7.96 -0.44 7.83
C GLU A 75 -9.19 -1.32 7.59
N LYS A 76 -10.13 -0.88 6.72
CA LYS A 76 -11.30 -1.67 6.32
C LYS A 76 -10.99 -2.73 5.25
N MET A 77 -9.77 -2.74 4.69
CA MET A 77 -9.38 -3.75 3.72
C MET A 77 -9.28 -5.14 4.39
N PRO A 78 -9.92 -6.18 3.85
CA PRO A 78 -9.93 -7.51 4.47
C PRO A 78 -8.53 -8.09 4.66
N GLY A 79 -8.19 -8.50 5.89
CA GLY A 79 -6.91 -9.16 6.20
C GLY A 79 -5.68 -8.24 6.15
N MET A 80 -5.87 -6.93 6.01
CA MET A 80 -4.79 -5.96 5.93
C MET A 80 -4.08 -5.73 7.27
N LYS A 81 -2.75 -5.62 7.23
CA LYS A 81 -1.91 -5.14 8.32
C LYS A 81 -1.27 -3.82 7.92
N LEU A 82 -1.76 -2.74 8.51
CA LEU A 82 -1.25 -1.39 8.29
C LEU A 82 -0.11 -1.08 9.26
N GLN A 83 1.00 -0.55 8.75
CA GLN A 83 2.08 0.04 9.54
C GLN A 83 2.26 1.51 9.14
N GLU A 84 1.70 2.40 9.96
CA GLU A 84 1.77 3.85 9.76
C GLU A 84 2.68 4.58 10.78
N LYS A 85 3.15 3.87 11.82
CA LYS A 85 4.04 4.40 12.88
C LYS A 85 5.05 3.35 13.34
N ASP A 86 6.09 3.78 14.07
CA ASP A 86 7.05 2.90 14.73
C ASP A 86 6.44 2.34 16.02
N ARG A 87 5.69 1.24 15.90
CA ARG A 87 5.37 0.32 16.99
C ARG A 87 5.33 -1.10 16.47
#